data_AF-A0A370NZ48-F1
#
_entry.id   AF-A0A370NZ48-F1
#
_cell.length_a   1.000
_cell.length_b   1.000
_cell.length_c   1.000
_cell.angle_alpha   90.00
_cell.angle_beta   90.00
_cell.angle_gamma   90.00
#
_symmetry.space_group_name_H-M   'P 1'
#
loop_
_entity.id
_entity.type
_entity.pdbx_description
1 polymer ?
#
loop_
_entity_poly.entity_id
_entity_poly.type
_entity_poly.pdbx_seq_one_letter_code
_entity_poly.pdbx_strand_id
1 'polypeptide(L)'
;MTALVEWTREHTCRLFPMSAEYSRGFSPDGDSQVEVSWQAEPAGSPGRCRVSAALLFEQSVIDAVYLADAPELARIGARLASLVSRWLAEDDIACLSGAALVIPVGDVLLRH
;
A
#
# COMPACT_ATOMS: atom_id res chain seq x y z
N MET A 1 4.99 -8.79 11.97
CA MET A 1 4.33 -8.32 10.72
C MET A 1 3.22 -7.30 10.95
N THR A 2 2.65 -7.17 12.15
CA THR A 2 1.76 -6.03 12.50
C THR A 2 2.47 -4.68 12.34
N ALA A 3 3.78 -4.61 12.65
CA ALA A 3 4.58 -3.41 12.48
C ALA A 3 4.63 -2.91 11.02
N LEU A 4 4.75 -3.80 10.04
CA LEU A 4 4.76 -3.42 8.62
C LEU A 4 3.41 -2.83 8.18
N VAL A 5 2.30 -3.42 8.64
CA VAL A 5 0.94 -2.93 8.34
C VAL A 5 0.71 -1.56 8.98
N GLU A 6 1.05 -1.39 10.26
CA GLU A 6 0.88 -0.11 10.96
C GLU A 6 1.79 0.98 10.39
N TRP A 7 3.05 0.68 10.10
CA TRP A 7 3.97 1.62 9.46
C TRP A 7 3.48 2.02 8.06
N THR A 8 3.01 1.06 7.26
CA THR A 8 2.42 1.35 5.95
C THR A 8 1.23 2.29 6.11
N ARG A 9 0.32 1.97 7.03
CA ARG A 9 -0.86 2.79 7.33
C ARG A 9 -0.47 4.21 7.77
N GLU A 10 0.50 4.36 8.66
CA GLU A 10 0.97 5.65 9.16
C GLU A 10 1.37 6.57 8.00
N HIS A 11 2.08 6.03 7.01
CA HIS A 11 2.62 6.82 5.90
C HIS A 11 1.67 6.96 4.70
N THR A 12 0.72 6.04 4.50
CA THR A 12 -0.16 6.06 3.32
C THR A 12 -1.62 6.40 3.64
N CYS A 13 -2.04 6.48 4.90
CA CYS A 13 -3.45 6.68 5.28
C CYS A 13 -4.10 7.94 4.67
N ARG A 14 -3.31 8.97 4.35
CA ARG A 14 -3.81 10.21 3.73
C ARG A 14 -4.06 10.08 2.22
N LEU A 15 -3.56 9.02 1.59
CA LEU A 15 -3.66 8.77 0.14
C LEU A 15 -4.89 7.94 -0.21
N PHE A 16 -5.44 7.21 0.76
CA PHE A 16 -6.63 6.37 0.59
C PHE A 16 -7.84 6.99 1.30
N PRO A 17 -9.08 6.61 0.93
CA PRO A 17 -10.28 7.07 1.62
C PRO A 17 -10.28 6.69 3.11
N MET A 18 -11.03 7.43 3.93
CA MET A 18 -11.13 7.14 5.38
C MET A 18 -11.68 5.74 5.69
N SER A 19 -12.42 5.13 4.75
CA SER A 19 -12.94 3.76 4.86
C SER A 19 -11.88 2.69 4.53
N ALA A 20 -10.64 3.08 4.25
CA ALA A 20 -9.57 2.14 3.89
C ALA A 20 -9.16 1.27 5.07
N GLU A 21 -9.24 -0.04 4.86
CA GLU A 21 -8.79 -1.07 5.79
C GLU A 21 -7.45 -1.62 5.32
N TYR A 22 -6.52 -1.76 6.27
CA TYR A 22 -5.19 -2.30 6.03
C TYR A 22 -5.12 -3.70 6.64
N SER A 23 -4.76 -4.68 5.83
CA SER A 23 -4.58 -6.06 6.27
C SER A 23 -3.26 -6.62 5.77
N ARG A 24 -2.77 -7.64 6.46
CA ARG A 24 -1.69 -8.46 5.91
C ARG A 24 -2.29 -9.34 4.83
N GLY A 25 -1.73 -9.30 3.63
CA GLY A 25 -1.99 -10.29 2.62
C GLY A 25 -0.79 -11.22 2.40
N PHE A 26 -0.94 -12.12 1.43
CA PHE A 26 0.13 -12.98 0.95
C PHE A 26 0.09 -13.00 -0.58
N SER A 27 1.22 -12.71 -1.23
CA SER A 27 1.35 -12.95 -2.66
C SER A 27 1.35 -14.46 -2.93
N PRO A 28 0.81 -14.95 -4.06
CA PRO A 28 0.97 -16.34 -4.49
C PRO A 28 2.45 -16.77 -4.57
N ASP A 29 3.37 -15.82 -4.76
CA ASP A 29 4.82 -16.06 -4.81
C ASP A 29 5.47 -16.11 -3.41
N GLY A 30 4.69 -15.93 -2.33
CA GLY A 30 5.16 -15.99 -0.95
C GLY A 30 5.67 -14.66 -0.38
N ASP A 31 5.69 -13.61 -1.19
CA ASP A 31 6.08 -12.27 -0.75
C ASP A 31 5.09 -11.68 0.26
N SER A 32 5.63 -10.91 1.21
CA SER A 32 4.79 -10.21 2.19
C SER A 32 4.12 -9.01 1.52
N GLN A 33 2.80 -8.93 1.66
CA GLN A 33 2.04 -7.80 1.13
C GLN A 33 1.19 -7.14 2.21
N VAL A 34 0.95 -5.85 2.02
CA VAL A 34 -0.09 -5.10 2.75
C VAL A 34 -1.21 -4.83 1.77
N GLU A 35 -2.39 -5.36 2.05
CA GLU A 35 -3.60 -5.09 1.28
C GLU A 35 -4.33 -3.90 1.89
N VAL A 36 -4.68 -2.94 1.04
CA VAL A 36 -5.46 -1.76 1.38
C VAL A 36 -6.76 -1.86 0.61
N SER A 37 -7.89 -2.00 1.30
CA SER A 37 -9.20 -2.12 0.64
C SER A 37 -10.14 -1.03 1.10
N TRP A 38 -10.88 -0.42 0.18
CA TRP A 38 -11.84 0.64 0.47
C TRP A 38 -13.09 0.53 -0.40
N GLN A 39 -14.13 1.25 -0.01
CA GLN A 39 -15.38 1.36 -0.76
C GLN A 39 -15.37 2.68 -1.54
N ALA A 40 -15.58 2.60 -2.86
CA ALA A 40 -15.64 3.78 -3.73
C ALA A 40 -16.97 4.55 -3.61
N GLU A 41 -18.05 3.90 -3.16
CA GLU A 41 -19.39 4.49 -3.05
C GLU A 41 -19.97 4.37 -1.62
N PRO A 42 -20.83 5.31 -1.18
CA PRO A 42 -21.52 5.23 0.10
C PRO A 42 -22.48 4.04 0.19
N ALA A 43 -22.78 3.61 1.41
CA ALA A 43 -23.68 2.48 1.66
C ALA A 43 -25.08 2.75 1.06
N GLY A 44 -25.46 1.96 0.04
CA GLY A 44 -26.77 2.05 -0.62
C GLY A 44 -26.74 2.22 -2.15
N SER A 45 -25.57 2.54 -2.74
CA SER A 45 -25.43 2.63 -4.20
C SER A 45 -25.37 1.24 -4.87
N PRO A 46 -26.12 0.98 -5.95
CA PRO A 46 -26.13 -0.31 -6.66
C PRO A 46 -24.83 -0.64 -7.42
N GLY A 47 -23.85 0.28 -7.47
CA GLY A 47 -22.54 0.13 -8.12
C GLY A 47 -21.39 -0.16 -7.15
N ARG A 48 -21.59 -1.04 -6.18
CA ARG A 48 -20.65 -1.29 -5.07
C ARG A 48 -19.37 -2.03 -5.55
N CYS A 49 -18.42 -1.31 -6.15
CA CYS A 49 -17.12 -1.88 -6.48
C CYS A 49 -16.19 -1.78 -5.26
N ARG A 50 -15.78 -2.93 -4.70
CA ARG A 50 -14.71 -2.97 -3.69
C ARG A 50 -13.40 -2.76 -4.42
N VAL A 51 -12.73 -1.66 -4.12
CA VAL A 51 -11.40 -1.38 -4.67
C VAL A 51 -10.36 -1.84 -3.67
N SER A 52 -9.31 -2.48 -4.15
CA SER A 52 -8.18 -2.86 -3.34
C SER A 52 -6.87 -2.52 -4.03
N ALA A 53 -5.87 -2.20 -3.23
CA ALA A 53 -4.49 -2.09 -3.62
C ALA A 53 -3.65 -3.08 -2.80
N ALA A 54 -2.75 -3.79 -3.45
CA ALA A 54 -1.80 -4.69 -2.81
C ALA A 54 -0.39 -4.08 -2.93
N LEU A 55 0.19 -3.68 -1.80
CA LEU A 55 1.56 -3.22 -1.72
C LEU A 55 2.44 -4.45 -1.49
N LEU A 56 3.21 -4.85 -2.51
CA LEU A 56 4.09 -6.01 -2.47
C LEU A 56 5.49 -5.60 -2.02
N PHE A 57 5.89 -6.01 -0.82
CA PHE A 57 7.18 -5.62 -0.26
C PHE A 57 8.26 -6.66 -0.56
N GLU A 58 9.35 -6.22 -1.16
CA GLU A 58 10.57 -7.02 -1.23
C GLU A 58 11.16 -7.21 0.19
N GLN A 59 11.78 -8.37 0.43
CA GLN A 59 12.33 -8.71 1.74
C GLN A 59 13.36 -7.67 2.24
N SER A 60 14.13 -7.07 1.35
CA SER A 60 15.08 -6.00 1.66
C SER A 60 14.41 -4.76 2.28
N VAL A 61 13.23 -4.36 1.77
CA VAL A 61 12.46 -3.24 2.32
C VAL A 61 11.88 -3.62 3.68
N ILE A 62 11.42 -4.87 3.83
CA ILE A 62 10.93 -5.38 5.11
C ILE A 62 12.05 -5.31 6.15
N ASP A 63 13.23 -5.84 5.82
CA ASP A 63 14.40 -5.84 6.71
C ASP A 63 14.79 -4.40 7.08
N ALA A 64 14.78 -3.47 6.10
CA ALA A 64 15.03 -2.06 6.36
C ALA A 64 14.01 -1.46 7.34
N VAL A 65 12.72 -1.74 7.18
CA VAL A 65 11.67 -1.26 8.10
C VAL A 65 11.82 -1.88 9.50
N TYR A 66 12.36 -3.09 9.62
CA TYR A 66 12.58 -3.73 10.91
C TYR A 66 13.87 -3.28 11.63
N LEU A 67 14.87 -2.83 10.88
CA LEU A 67 16.20 -2.52 11.41
C LEU A 67 16.51 -1.01 11.47
N ALA A 68 15.78 -0.18 10.71
CA ALA A 68 15.98 1.25 10.64
C ALA A 68 15.65 1.97 11.96
N ASP A 69 16.32 3.08 12.20
CA ASP A 69 15.97 4.01 13.26
C ASP A 69 14.78 4.90 12.86
N ALA A 70 14.20 5.61 13.84
CA ALA A 70 13.05 6.48 13.61
C ALA A 70 13.22 7.50 12.45
N PRO A 71 14.36 8.20 12.29
CA PRO A 71 14.51 9.14 11.17
C PRO A 71 14.60 8.42 9.82
N GLU A 72 15.26 7.28 9.73
CA GLU A 72 15.34 6.52 8.48
C GLU A 72 13.98 5.88 8.12
N LEU A 73 13.23 5.39 9.11
CA LEU A 73 11.85 4.93 8.93
C LEU A 73 10.94 6.01 8.35
N ALA A 74 11.04 7.24 8.86
CA ALA A 74 10.27 8.36 8.33
C ALA A 74 10.64 8.71 6.88
N ARG A 75 11.92 8.58 6.50
CA ARG A 75 12.38 8.80 5.13
C ARG A 75 11.87 7.73 4.17
N ILE A 76 12.03 6.45 4.55
CA ILE A 76 11.51 5.33 3.75
C ILE A 76 9.99 5.47 3.63
N GLY A 77 9.31 5.86 4.71
CA GLY A 77 7.87 6.09 4.73
C GLY A 77 7.41 7.23 3.82
N ALA A 78 8.14 8.36 3.81
CA ALA A 78 7.85 9.46 2.90
C ALA A 78 8.01 9.05 1.42
N ARG A 79 9.03 8.25 1.11
CA ARG A 79 9.23 7.71 -0.24
C ARG A 79 8.14 6.70 -0.62
N LEU A 80 7.67 5.89 0.33
CA LEU A 80 6.54 4.99 0.13
C LEU A 80 5.28 5.79 -0.24
N ALA A 81 4.97 6.84 0.51
CA ALA A 81 3.83 7.70 0.24
C ALA A 81 3.92 8.32 -1.18
N SER A 82 5.11 8.76 -1.58
CA SER A 82 5.34 9.29 -2.93
C SER A 82 5.13 8.22 -4.02
N LEU A 83 5.63 7.01 -3.81
CA LEU A 83 5.43 5.87 -4.72
C LEU A 83 3.94 5.56 -4.87
N VAL A 84 3.23 5.37 -3.76
CA VAL A 84 1.80 5.06 -3.76
C VAL A 84 0.99 6.17 -4.45
N SER A 85 1.29 7.44 -4.16
CA SER A 85 0.61 8.56 -4.81
C SER A 85 0.79 8.58 -6.33
N ARG A 86 1.97 8.17 -6.83
CA ARG A 86 2.21 8.07 -8.28
C ARG A 86 1.41 6.95 -8.90
N TRP A 87 1.42 5.76 -8.28
CA TRP A 87 0.63 4.63 -8.75
C TRP A 87 -0.86 4.94 -8.79
N LEU A 88 -1.39 5.57 -7.73
CA LEU A 88 -2.81 5.97 -7.72
C LEU A 88 -3.15 7.00 -8.80
N ALA A 89 -2.23 7.91 -9.15
CA ALA A 89 -2.44 8.86 -10.24
C ALA A 89 -2.32 8.22 -11.64
N GLU A 90 -1.48 7.19 -11.79
CA GLU A 90 -1.35 6.42 -13.03
C GLU A 90 -2.55 5.46 -13.23
N ASP A 91 -3.20 5.02 -12.15
CA ASP A 91 -4.26 4.00 -12.14
C ASP A 91 -5.69 4.54 -12.27
N ASP A 92 -5.90 5.86 -12.40
CA ASP A 92 -7.21 6.46 -12.71
C ASP A 92 -7.87 5.85 -13.98
N ILE A 93 -7.09 5.13 -14.80
CA ILE A 93 -7.52 4.46 -16.04
C ILE A 93 -7.97 2.99 -15.82
N ALA A 94 -7.51 2.29 -14.77
CA ALA A 94 -7.73 0.83 -14.61
C ALA A 94 -8.96 0.44 -13.77
N CYS A 95 -9.66 1.44 -13.21
CA CYS A 95 -10.82 1.35 -12.30
C CYS A 95 -12.06 0.58 -12.85
N LEU A 96 -11.96 -0.01 -14.05
CA LEU A 96 -13.05 -0.72 -14.73
C LEU A 96 -12.96 -2.26 -14.63
N SER A 97 -11.85 -2.84 -14.16
CA SER A 97 -11.65 -4.30 -14.22
C SER A 97 -11.97 -5.06 -12.93
N GLY A 98 -12.12 -4.37 -11.79
CA GLY A 98 -12.33 -5.01 -10.48
C GLY A 98 -11.13 -5.81 -9.96
N ALA A 99 -9.97 -5.72 -10.62
CA ALA A 99 -8.71 -6.28 -10.13
C ALA A 99 -8.06 -5.33 -9.12
N ALA A 100 -7.37 -5.89 -8.13
CA ALA A 100 -6.61 -5.10 -7.16
C ALA A 100 -5.41 -4.43 -7.83
N LEU A 101 -5.19 -3.14 -7.55
CA LEU A 101 -4.00 -2.42 -7.98
C LEU A 101 -2.76 -3.00 -7.28
N VAL A 102 -1.85 -3.60 -8.02
CA VAL A 102 -0.62 -4.16 -7.45
C VAL A 102 0.50 -3.11 -7.52
N ILE A 103 0.97 -2.67 -6.37
CA ILE A 103 2.05 -1.69 -6.23
C ILE A 103 3.33 -2.44 -5.79
N PRO A 104 4.33 -2.60 -6.66
CA PRO A 104 5.60 -3.19 -6.28
C PRO A 104 6.42 -2.22 -5.43
N VAL A 105 6.76 -2.65 -4.22
CA VAL A 105 7.49 -1.90 -3.19
C VAL A 105 8.88 -2.53 -3.02
N GLY A 106 9.77 -2.19 -3.93
CA GLY A 106 11.12 -2.75 -3.99
C GLY A 106 12.24 -1.82 -3.55
N ASP A 107 13.48 -2.25 -3.79
CA ASP A 107 14.73 -1.58 -3.43
C ASP A 107 14.86 -0.11 -3.85
N VAL A 108 14.04 0.35 -4.81
CA VAL A 108 13.99 1.76 -5.22
C VAL A 108 13.72 2.69 -4.03
N LEU A 109 13.01 2.20 -3.00
CA LEU A 109 12.74 2.94 -1.76
C LEU A 109 13.98 3.18 -0.91
N LEU A 110 14.96 2.27 -1.01
CA LEU A 110 16.18 2.26 -0.22
C LEU A 110 17.33 3.04 -0.89
N ARG A 111 17.16 3.46 -2.16
CA ARG A 111 18.20 4.21 -2.88
C ARG A 111 18.38 5.60 -2.28
N HIS A 112 19.58 5.93 -1.82
CA HIS A 112 19.89 7.23 -1.20
C HIS A 112 19.84 8.39 -2.21
#